data_AF-A0A966FM62-F1
#
_entry.id   AF-A0A966FM62-F1
#
_cell.length_a   1.000
_cell.length_b   1.000
_cell.length_c   1.000
_cell.angle_alpha   90.00
_cell.angle_beta   90.00
_cell.angle_gamma   90.00
#
_symmetry.space_group_name_H-M   'P 1'
#
loop_
_entity.id
_entity.type
_entity.pdbx_description
1 polymer ?
#
loop_
_entity_poly.entity_id
_entity_poly.type
_entity_poly.pdbx_seq_one_letter_code
_entity_poly.pdbx_strand_id
1 'polypeptide(L)'
;QSVQIFDSRFKTDKNLSILSTFKDINSNYKITRIDNLINTIVVTVNEINASFTIDKKELPANMRFDRTLKIEAIHIPDNAKIKFFFINWNKQD
;
A
#
# COMPACT_ATOMS: atom_id res chain seq x y z
N GLN A 1 -3.15 0.16 -17.29
CA GLN A 1 -3.00 -1.31 -17.15
C GLN A 1 -2.17 -1.59 -15.90
N SER A 2 -2.47 -2.65 -15.17
CA SER A 2 -1.72 -3.07 -13.98
C SER A 2 -1.53 -4.59 -13.96
N VAL A 3 -0.43 -5.03 -13.36
CA VAL A 3 -0.08 -6.43 -13.15
C VAL A 3 -0.07 -6.69 -11.65
N GLN A 4 -0.81 -7.70 -11.20
CA GLN A 4 -0.77 -8.14 -9.81
C GLN A 4 0.38 -9.12 -9.59
N ILE A 5 1.17 -8.87 -8.54
CA ILE A 5 2.23 -9.76 -8.10
C ILE A 5 1.67 -10.71 -7.05
N PHE A 6 1.87 -12.01 -7.25
CA PHE A 6 1.46 -13.07 -6.31
C PHE A 6 2.64 -13.87 -5.73
N ASP A 7 3.78 -13.88 -6.40
CA ASP A 7 4.93 -14.69 -5.99
C ASP A 7 5.81 -13.92 -5.00
N SER A 8 6.04 -14.48 -3.81
CA SER A 8 6.88 -13.87 -2.77
C SER A 8 8.36 -13.79 -3.12
N ARG A 9 8.81 -14.52 -4.16
CA ARG A 9 10.18 -14.43 -4.67
C ARG A 9 10.41 -13.16 -5.48
N PHE A 10 9.35 -12.56 -6.03
CA PHE A 10 9.46 -11.24 -6.64
C PHE A 10 9.79 -10.21 -5.57
N LYS A 11 10.84 -9.42 -5.82
CA LYS A 11 11.27 -8.32 -4.97
C LYS A 11 11.59 -7.10 -5.82
N THR A 12 11.27 -5.93 -5.31
CA THR A 12 11.81 -4.67 -5.87
C THR A 12 13.29 -4.53 -5.50
N ASP A 13 13.97 -3.57 -6.12
CA ASP A 13 15.38 -3.26 -5.82
C ASP A 13 15.61 -2.91 -4.33
N LYS A 14 14.59 -2.37 -3.65
CA LYS A 14 14.60 -2.11 -2.20
C LYS A 14 13.90 -3.21 -1.38
N ASN A 15 13.90 -4.45 -1.89
CA ASN A 15 13.42 -5.65 -1.22
C ASN A 15 11.92 -5.68 -0.83
N LEU A 16 11.05 -4.91 -1.46
CA LEU A 16 9.61 -5.05 -1.24
C LEU A 16 9.05 -6.28 -1.95
N SER A 17 8.22 -7.04 -1.25
CA SER A 17 7.51 -8.21 -1.76
C SER A 17 6.07 -8.23 -1.24
N ILE A 18 5.29 -9.23 -1.66
CA ILE A 18 3.95 -9.47 -1.10
C ILE A 18 3.95 -9.79 0.41
N LEU A 19 5.11 -10.15 0.99
CA LEU A 19 5.25 -10.43 2.42
C LEU A 19 5.63 -9.20 3.25
N SER A 20 5.88 -8.06 2.59
CA SER A 20 6.26 -6.82 3.25
C SER A 20 5.11 -6.20 4.05
N THR A 21 5.49 -5.31 4.95
CA THR A 21 4.61 -4.53 5.82
C THR A 21 4.52 -3.08 5.35
N PHE A 22 3.61 -2.31 5.94
CA PHE A 22 3.55 -0.87 5.71
C PHE A 22 4.86 -0.15 6.06
N LYS A 23 5.51 -0.55 7.15
CA LYS A 23 6.81 0.00 7.54
C LYS A 23 7.86 -0.16 6.45
N ASP A 24 7.90 -1.32 5.81
CA ASP A 24 8.86 -1.59 4.74
C ASP A 24 8.64 -0.64 3.56
N ILE A 25 7.38 -0.37 3.19
CA ILE A 25 7.05 0.61 2.15
C ILE A 25 7.51 2.01 2.58
N ASN A 26 7.08 2.45 3.76
CA ASN A 26 7.29 3.81 4.25
C ASN A 26 8.77 4.14 4.53
N SER A 27 9.58 3.13 4.87
CA SER A 27 11.00 3.30 5.15
C SER A 27 11.86 3.30 3.87
N ASN A 28 11.40 2.63 2.80
CA ASN A 28 12.16 2.49 1.56
C ASN A 28 11.73 3.47 0.46
N TYR A 29 10.51 3.98 0.52
CA TYR A 29 9.94 4.83 -0.53
C TYR A 29 9.10 5.97 0.02
N LYS A 30 9.08 7.08 -0.72
CA LYS A 30 8.15 8.18 -0.47
C LYS A 30 6.75 7.78 -0.93
N ILE A 31 5.81 7.72 0.01
CA ILE A 31 4.40 7.48 -0.29
C ILE A 31 3.86 8.67 -1.09
N THR A 32 3.31 8.40 -2.27
CA THR A 32 2.74 9.42 -3.16
C THR A 32 1.30 9.75 -2.77
N ARG A 33 0.49 8.72 -2.51
CA ARG A 33 -0.93 8.88 -2.22
C ARG A 33 -1.45 7.71 -1.38
N ILE A 34 -2.41 7.99 -0.51
CA ILE A 34 -3.17 6.98 0.23
C ILE A 34 -4.64 7.20 -0.08
N ASP A 35 -5.27 6.24 -0.77
CA ASP A 35 -6.69 6.28 -1.11
C ASP A 35 -7.51 5.49 -0.07
N ASN A 36 -8.49 6.15 0.56
CA ASN A 36 -9.39 5.53 1.55
C ASN A 36 -10.61 4.91 0.85
N LEU A 37 -10.61 3.58 0.67
CA LEU A 37 -11.70 2.85 0.00
C LEU A 37 -12.66 2.21 1.01
N ILE A 38 -13.61 1.40 0.52
CA ILE A 38 -14.65 0.79 1.35
C ILE A 38 -14.05 -0.09 2.47
N ASN A 39 -13.26 -1.10 2.08
CA ASN A 39 -12.72 -2.12 3.01
C ASN A 39 -11.19 -2.08 3.12
N THR A 40 -10.55 -1.24 2.31
CA THR A 40 -9.10 -1.20 2.16
C THR A 40 -8.62 0.24 2.09
N ILE A 41 -7.32 0.41 2.28
CA ILE A 41 -6.60 1.58 1.80
C ILE A 41 -5.67 1.15 0.66
N VAL A 42 -5.39 2.05 -0.26
CA VAL A 42 -4.41 1.83 -1.34
C VAL A 42 -3.29 2.84 -1.20
N VAL A 43 -2.08 2.33 -0.95
CA VAL A 43 -0.84 3.12 -0.84
C VAL A 43 -0.17 3.10 -2.21
N THR A 44 0.03 4.26 -2.81
CA THR A 44 0.65 4.43 -4.13
C THR A 44 2.07 4.96 -3.99
N VAL A 45 3.00 4.38 -4.73
CA VAL A 45 4.40 4.79 -4.82
C VAL A 45 4.77 4.98 -6.29
N ASN A 46 4.81 6.24 -6.75
CA ASN A 46 5.11 6.56 -8.15
C ASN A 46 6.53 6.18 -8.56
N GLU A 47 7.52 6.24 -7.65
CA GLU A 47 8.93 5.92 -7.95
C GLU A 47 9.12 4.54 -8.61
N ILE A 48 8.29 3.56 -8.22
CA ILE A 48 8.32 2.19 -8.75
C ILE A 48 7.04 1.81 -9.49
N ASN A 49 6.21 2.81 -9.82
CA ASN A 49 4.89 2.62 -10.41
C ASN A 49 4.02 1.59 -9.66
N ALA A 50 4.15 1.50 -8.34
CA ALA A 50 3.49 0.46 -7.55
C ALA A 50 2.28 0.97 -6.77
N SER A 51 1.36 0.05 -6.49
CA SER A 51 0.33 0.24 -5.48
C SER A 51 0.21 -0.98 -4.57
N PHE A 52 -0.03 -0.71 -3.30
CA PHE A 52 -0.14 -1.69 -2.23
C PHE A 52 -1.49 -1.53 -1.54
N THR A 53 -2.26 -2.60 -1.50
CA THR A 53 -3.57 -2.62 -0.84
C THR A 53 -3.42 -3.18 0.57
N ILE A 54 -3.96 -2.49 1.56
CA ILE A 54 -3.98 -2.93 2.97
C ILE A 54 -5.45 -3.01 3.41
N ASP A 55 -5.85 -4.12 4.05
CA ASP A 55 -7.20 -4.23 4.61
C ASP A 55 -7.37 -3.23 5.77
N LYS A 56 -8.52 -2.54 5.84
CA LYS A 56 -8.81 -1.62 6.96
C LYS A 56 -8.84 -2.29 8.32
N LYS A 57 -8.99 -3.62 8.38
CA LYS A 57 -8.86 -4.39 9.63
C LYS A 57 -7.48 -4.21 10.29
N GLU A 58 -6.45 -3.87 9.51
CA GLU A 58 -5.10 -3.58 10.00
C GLU A 58 -4.99 -2.19 10.64
N LEU A 59 -5.98 -1.30 10.43
CA LEU A 59 -6.00 0.05 11.01
C LEU A 59 -6.64 0.08 12.41
N PRO A 60 -6.43 1.16 13.18
CA PRO A 60 -7.17 1.43 14.42
C PRO A 60 -8.69 1.39 14.21
N ALA A 61 -9.42 0.84 15.17
CA ALA A 61 -10.86 0.56 15.05
C ALA A 61 -11.70 1.79 14.68
N ASN A 62 -11.37 2.95 15.24
CA ASN A 62 -12.03 4.23 14.99
C ASN A 62 -11.88 4.75 13.55
N MET A 63 -10.92 4.23 12.78
CA MET A 63 -10.66 4.65 11.40
C MET A 63 -11.28 3.72 10.35
N ARG A 64 -11.81 2.56 10.75
CA ARG A 64 -12.20 1.50 9.81
C ARG A 64 -13.46 1.83 8.99
N PHE A 65 -14.35 2.66 9.53
CA PHE A 65 -15.68 2.86 8.95
C PHE A 65 -15.87 4.26 8.33
N ASP A 66 -15.05 5.24 8.71
CA ASP A 66 -15.10 6.57 8.13
C ASP A 66 -14.38 6.60 6.77
N ARG A 67 -15.15 6.82 5.70
CA ARG A 67 -14.64 6.96 4.33
C ARG A 67 -14.24 8.38 3.95
N THR A 68 -14.66 9.36 4.73
CA THR A 68 -14.33 10.77 4.55
C THR A 68 -13.01 11.13 5.24
N LEU A 69 -12.60 10.32 6.22
CA LEU A 69 -11.33 10.46 6.91
C LEU A 69 -10.16 10.46 5.92
N LYS A 70 -9.38 11.53 5.95
CA LYS A 70 -8.07 11.58 5.27
C LYS A 70 -7.08 10.73 6.06
N ILE A 71 -6.66 9.61 5.47
CA ILE A 71 -5.67 8.72 6.06
C ILE A 71 -4.28 9.17 5.62
N GLU A 72 -3.40 9.37 6.59
CA GLU A 72 -2.00 9.75 6.39
C GLU A 72 -1.10 8.60 6.85
N ALA A 73 0.15 8.61 6.40
CA ALA A 73 1.11 7.53 6.67
C ALA A 73 1.26 7.24 8.18
N ILE A 74 1.26 8.30 9.00
CA ILE A 74 1.38 8.20 10.47
C ILE A 74 0.23 7.45 11.15
N HIS A 75 -0.91 7.28 10.47
CA HIS A 75 -2.08 6.60 11.02
C HIS A 75 -2.07 5.08 10.74
N ILE A 76 -1.21 4.62 9.83
CA ILE A 76 -1.16 3.22 9.41
C ILE A 76 -0.13 2.50 10.29
N PRO A 77 -0.52 1.44 11.02
CA PRO A 77 0.42 0.69 11.84
C PRO A 77 1.57 0.12 11.02
N ASP A 78 2.78 0.21 11.54
CA ASP A 78 4.00 -0.29 10.90
C ASP A 78 3.88 -1.76 10.46
N ASN A 79 3.25 -2.59 11.29
CA ASN A 79 3.08 -4.03 11.06
C ASN A 79 1.89 -4.39 10.15
N ALA A 80 1.15 -3.41 9.63
CA ALA A 80 0.02 -3.66 8.75
C ALA A 80 0.47 -4.41 7.50
N LYS A 81 -0.17 -5.54 7.24
CA LYS A 81 0.22 -6.44 6.14
C LYS A 81 -0.34 -5.98 4.80
N ILE A 82 0.46 -6.17 3.75
CA ILE A 82 0.03 -5.97 2.37
C ILE A 82 -0.91 -7.12 1.99
N LYS A 83 -2.09 -6.78 1.49
CA LYS A 83 -3.04 -7.73 0.90
C LYS A 83 -2.74 -7.97 -0.57
N PHE A 84 -2.51 -6.90 -1.33
CA PHE A 84 -2.22 -6.96 -2.76
C PHE A 84 -1.08 -6.02 -3.13
N PHE A 85 -0.25 -6.45 -4.08
CA PHE A 85 0.82 -5.66 -4.67
C PHE A 85 0.62 -5.62 -6.19
N PHE A 86 0.50 -4.42 -6.74
CA PHE A 86 0.38 -4.17 -8.17
C PHE A 86 1.55 -3.33 -8.70
N ILE A 87 1.99 -3.63 -9.91
CA ILE A 87 2.83 -2.78 -10.74
C ILE A 87 1.94 -2.16 -11.84
N ASN A 88 1.99 -0.84 -11.99
CA ASN A 88 1.14 -0.07 -12.88
C ASN A 88 1.91 0.29 -14.15
N TRP A 89 1.65 -0.42 -15.24
CA TRP A 89 2.46 -0.35 -16.47
C TRP A 89 2.25 0.92 -17.29
N ASN A 90 1.04 1.49 -17.26
CA ASN A 90 0.65 2.63 -18.11
C ASN A 90 0.12 3.80 -17.29
N LYS A 91 0.78 4.12 -16.17
CA LYS A 91 0.40 5.29 -15.39
C LYS A 91 1.13 6.50 -15.99
N GLN A 92 0.41 7.31 -16.78
CA GLN A 92 0.83 8.68 -17.08
C GLN A 92 0.38 9.55 -15.91
N ASP A 93 1.32 10.32 -15.35
CA ASP A 93 1.03 11.38 -14.39
C ASP A 93 0.28 12.55 -15.06
#